data_AF-A0A9W7WNC3-F1
#
_entry.id   AF-A0A9W7WNC3-F1
#
_cell.length_a   1.000
_cell.length_b   1.000
_cell.length_c   1.000
_cell.angle_alpha   90.00
_cell.angle_beta   90.00
_cell.angle_gamma   90.00
#
_symmetry.space_group_name_H-M   'P 1'
#
loop_
_entity.id
_entity.type
_entity.pdbx_description
1 polymer ?
#
loop_
_entity_poly.entity_id
_entity_poly.type
_entity_poly.pdbx_seq_one_letter_code
_entity_poly.pdbx_strand_id
1 'polypeptide(L)'
;MATFLSSVLLLVLRTYAAPPEYIQVWPGGWTPGPGEAGNETVTPSLVPPPGTANHAPHSIIIGVRKGGTRALLEMLDIHPEVAAAATEVHFFDWDENYVKGLEWYQEQMPYSYPHQITVEKTPGYFTSPAAPARIRAMNPSIKLLLILRDPTERVVSDYTQVYFNRLENRKPVQAIERMLVKNGALNTRYKAIQRSLYDVHMRNWLQYFPLRQIHIVDGDTLIRDPLPELQRVERFLDLPPRIQASNFYFNQTKGFYCIRSDGHERCLHESKGRPHPPVNGTVLRQLRSYLRQHNRDFYRLIGRTFNWH
;
A
#
# COMPACT_ATOMS: atom_id res chain seq x y z
N MET A 1 -14.15 50.55 -55.09
CA MET A 1 -15.47 49.93 -54.85
C MET A 1 -15.34 48.47 -55.26
N ALA A 2 -14.91 47.62 -54.32
CA ALA A 2 -15.74 46.70 -53.52
C ALA A 2 -16.03 45.38 -54.26
N THR A 3 -15.22 44.36 -53.96
CA THR A 3 -15.44 42.94 -54.23
C THR A 3 -15.90 42.27 -52.93
N PHE A 4 -17.01 41.53 -52.99
CA PHE A 4 -17.55 40.71 -51.89
C PHE A 4 -17.31 39.23 -52.22
N LEU A 5 -16.62 38.50 -51.35
CA LEU A 5 -16.58 37.03 -51.35
C LEU A 5 -16.75 36.55 -49.91
N SER A 6 -17.82 35.79 -49.70
CA SER A 6 -18.22 35.14 -48.44
C SER A 6 -17.21 34.08 -48.00
N SER A 7 -16.98 33.97 -46.68
CA SER A 7 -16.32 32.81 -46.08
C SER A 7 -17.13 32.33 -44.87
N VAL A 8 -17.58 31.07 -44.96
CA VAL A 8 -18.26 30.30 -43.92
C VAL A 8 -17.21 29.43 -43.24
N LEU A 9 -17.07 29.55 -41.91
CA LEU A 9 -16.17 28.74 -41.09
C LEU A 9 -16.94 27.57 -40.47
N LEU A 10 -16.63 26.35 -40.89
CA LEU A 10 -17.11 25.09 -40.30
C LEU A 10 -15.99 24.48 -39.44
N LEU A 11 -16.23 24.39 -38.13
CA LEU A 11 -15.34 23.80 -37.13
C LEU A 11 -15.60 22.28 -37.06
N VAL A 12 -14.63 21.45 -37.48
CA VAL A 12 -14.69 19.98 -37.36
C VAL A 12 -13.95 19.54 -36.08
N LEU A 13 -14.70 18.92 -35.17
CA LEU A 13 -14.19 18.20 -34.00
C LEU A 13 -13.57 16.87 -34.46
N ARG A 14 -12.27 16.66 -34.22
CA ARG A 14 -11.60 15.36 -34.39
C ARG A 14 -11.71 14.54 -33.10
N THR A 15 -12.52 13.49 -33.16
CA THR A 15 -12.49 12.35 -32.23
C THR A 15 -11.34 11.41 -32.61
N TYR A 16 -10.39 11.16 -31.71
CA TYR A 16 -9.38 10.12 -31.91
C TYR A 16 -9.94 8.78 -31.43
N ALA A 17 -10.36 7.95 -32.39
CA ALA A 17 -10.54 6.51 -32.22
C ALA A 17 -9.22 5.79 -32.54
N ALA A 18 -8.83 4.80 -31.74
CA ALA A 18 -7.66 3.96 -31.98
C ALA A 18 -7.98 2.91 -33.07
N PRO A 19 -7.08 2.65 -34.04
CA PRO A 19 -7.29 1.65 -35.08
C PRO A 19 -6.98 0.21 -34.61
N PRO A 20 -7.62 -0.82 -35.20
CA PRO A 20 -7.43 -2.22 -34.85
C PRO A 20 -6.29 -2.89 -35.64
N GLU A 21 -5.74 -3.94 -35.03
CA GLU A 21 -4.93 -5.04 -35.60
C GLU A 21 -3.53 -4.75 -36.17
N TYR A 22 -2.53 -5.33 -35.52
CA TYR A 22 -1.41 -6.00 -36.20
C TYR A 22 -1.02 -7.25 -35.41
N ILE A 23 -1.41 -8.43 -35.91
CA ILE A 23 -0.86 -9.72 -35.56
C ILE A 23 0.43 -9.89 -36.37
N GLN A 24 1.58 -9.96 -35.71
CA GLN A 24 2.83 -10.39 -36.36
C GLN A 24 3.27 -11.74 -35.80
N VAL A 25 3.17 -12.73 -36.68
CA VAL A 25 3.74 -14.07 -36.57
C VAL A 25 5.27 -13.93 -36.69
N TRP A 26 6.02 -14.49 -35.74
CA TRP A 26 7.48 -14.55 -35.77
C TRP A 26 7.95 -15.79 -36.55
N PRO A 27 8.80 -15.66 -37.59
CA PRO A 27 9.54 -16.78 -38.15
C PRO A 27 11.00 -16.73 -37.66
N GLY A 28 11.54 -17.85 -37.18
CA GLY A 28 12.99 -18.00 -36.96
C GLY A 28 13.35 -18.87 -35.77
N GLY A 29 13.89 -20.06 -36.03
CA GLY A 29 14.30 -21.06 -35.05
C GLY A 29 15.46 -20.62 -34.15
N TRP A 30 15.47 -21.20 -32.95
CA TRP A 30 16.49 -21.02 -31.93
C TRP A 30 17.53 -22.14 -32.03
N THR A 31 18.81 -21.80 -32.23
CA THR A 31 19.95 -22.69 -31.98
C THR A 31 20.56 -22.35 -30.62
N PRO A 32 20.96 -23.34 -29.79
CA PRO A 32 21.54 -23.06 -28.49
C PRO A 32 23.05 -22.79 -28.59
N GLY A 33 23.49 -21.65 -28.05
CA GLY A 33 24.89 -21.35 -27.74
C GLY A 33 25.33 -21.97 -26.41
N PRO A 34 26.64 -22.17 -26.18
CA PRO A 34 27.15 -23.04 -25.13
C PRO A 34 27.16 -22.39 -23.75
N GLY A 35 27.10 -23.25 -22.73
CA GLY A 35 26.85 -22.95 -21.32
C GLY A 35 27.72 -21.88 -20.66
N GLU A 36 27.08 -21.15 -19.77
CA GLU A 36 27.72 -20.51 -18.62
C GLU A 36 27.12 -21.07 -17.33
N ALA A 37 28.01 -21.19 -16.35
CA ALA A 37 27.94 -22.11 -15.24
C ALA A 37 27.07 -21.60 -14.07
N GLY A 38 26.49 -22.56 -13.36
CA GLY A 38 26.27 -22.51 -11.91
C GLY A 38 25.48 -21.31 -11.36
N ASN A 39 24.15 -21.40 -11.41
CA ASN A 39 23.33 -20.60 -10.50
C ASN A 39 23.43 -21.24 -9.11
N GLU A 40 24.38 -20.78 -8.28
CA GLU A 40 24.39 -21.09 -6.86
C GLU A 40 23.12 -20.53 -6.23
N THR A 41 22.17 -21.42 -5.94
CA THR A 41 21.11 -21.16 -4.97
C THR A 41 21.78 -20.86 -3.63
N VAL A 42 21.94 -19.57 -3.31
CA VAL A 42 22.34 -19.12 -1.98
C VAL A 42 21.26 -19.58 -1.01
N THR A 43 21.54 -20.68 -0.31
CA THR A 43 20.78 -21.06 0.88
C THR A 43 21.08 -19.99 1.92
N PRO A 44 20.06 -19.30 2.48
CA PRO A 44 20.32 -18.32 3.52
C PRO A 44 21.02 -19.06 4.67
N SER A 45 22.18 -18.54 5.07
CA SER A 45 22.98 -19.16 6.13
C SER A 45 22.10 -19.28 7.38
N LEU A 46 21.94 -20.50 7.90
CA LEU A 46 21.17 -20.79 9.12
C LEU A 46 21.81 -20.20 10.38
N VAL A 47 23.01 -19.64 10.28
CA VAL A 47 23.73 -19.02 11.39
C VAL A 47 23.37 -17.54 11.43
N PRO A 48 22.75 -17.03 12.52
CA PRO A 48 22.47 -15.62 12.65
C PRO A 48 23.77 -14.81 12.71
N PRO A 49 23.79 -13.57 12.18
CA PRO A 49 24.93 -12.69 12.34
C PRO A 49 25.31 -12.54 13.83
N PRO A 50 26.62 -12.56 14.18
CA PRO A 50 27.05 -12.46 15.57
C PRO A 50 26.48 -11.23 16.28
N GLY A 51 25.92 -11.42 17.48
CA GLY A 51 25.37 -10.32 18.29
C GLY A 51 23.95 -9.88 17.89
N THR A 52 23.27 -10.63 17.02
CA THR A 52 21.86 -10.39 16.66
C THR A 52 20.92 -11.37 17.34
N ALA A 53 19.66 -10.97 17.52
CA ALA A 53 18.57 -11.84 17.96
C ALA A 53 17.27 -11.41 17.29
N ASN A 54 16.26 -12.29 17.29
CA ASN A 54 14.90 -11.90 16.92
C ASN A 54 14.31 -11.11 18.08
N HIS A 55 14.06 -9.82 17.87
CA HIS A 55 13.43 -8.96 18.87
C HIS A 55 11.96 -8.75 18.54
N ALA A 56 11.10 -8.66 19.56
CA ALA A 56 9.71 -8.26 19.37
C ALA A 56 9.64 -6.88 18.66
N PRO A 57 8.59 -6.62 17.85
CA PRO A 57 8.50 -5.38 17.11
C PRO A 57 8.37 -4.18 18.05
N HIS A 58 9.19 -3.17 17.78
CA HIS A 58 9.14 -1.87 18.47
C HIS A 58 8.07 -0.97 17.83
N SER A 59 7.76 -1.22 16.56
CA SER A 59 6.71 -0.54 15.81
C SER A 59 5.99 -1.51 14.88
N ILE A 60 4.69 -1.25 14.64
CA ILE A 60 3.87 -2.05 13.73
C ILE A 60 3.17 -1.12 12.73
N ILE A 61 3.32 -1.42 11.43
CA ILE A 61 2.50 -0.84 10.37
C ILE A 61 1.18 -1.61 10.30
N ILE A 62 0.16 -1.08 10.97
CA ILE A 62 -1.12 -1.78 11.19
C ILE A 62 -2.05 -1.74 9.98
N GLY A 63 -1.77 -0.90 8.98
CA GLY A 63 -2.69 -0.69 7.87
C GLY A 63 -2.49 0.64 7.15
N VAL A 64 -3.43 1.01 6.27
CA VAL A 64 -4.59 0.21 5.85
C VAL A 64 -4.25 -0.66 4.63
N ARG A 65 -4.95 -1.78 4.44
CA ARG A 65 -4.91 -2.55 3.19
C ARG A 65 -5.10 -1.63 1.98
N LYS A 66 -4.10 -1.66 1.07
CA LYS A 66 -3.97 -0.80 -0.13
C LYS A 66 -3.72 0.70 0.14
N GLY A 67 -3.37 1.07 1.37
CA GLY A 67 -2.89 2.42 1.72
C GLY A 67 -1.44 2.71 1.29
N GLY A 68 -0.66 1.68 0.94
CA GLY A 68 0.76 1.84 0.60
C GLY A 68 1.72 1.21 1.63
N THR A 69 1.20 0.35 2.51
CA THR A 69 1.97 -0.30 3.60
C THR A 69 3.29 -0.94 3.16
N ARG A 70 3.35 -1.57 1.97
CA ARG A 70 4.61 -2.15 1.46
C ARG A 70 5.60 -1.06 1.06
N ALA A 71 5.14 0.02 0.43
CA ALA A 71 6.02 1.15 0.11
C ALA A 71 6.60 1.75 1.39
N LEU A 72 5.74 2.00 2.39
CA LEU A 72 6.19 2.52 3.68
C LEU A 72 7.23 1.62 4.35
N LEU A 73 6.99 0.31 4.42
CA LEU A 73 7.95 -0.63 5.02
C LEU A 73 9.28 -0.61 4.28
N GLU A 74 9.27 -0.76 2.96
CA GLU A 74 10.48 -0.86 2.13
C GLU A 74 11.28 0.45 2.11
N MET A 75 10.61 1.60 2.19
CA MET A 75 11.27 2.90 2.27
C MET A 75 11.82 3.19 3.66
N LEU A 76 11.17 2.70 4.72
CA LEU A 76 11.65 2.81 6.10
C LEU A 76 12.85 1.88 6.37
N ASP A 77 12.87 0.70 5.74
CA ASP A 77 13.94 -0.31 5.82
C ASP A 77 15.28 0.16 5.19
N ILE A 78 15.30 1.31 4.52
CA ILE A 78 16.53 1.99 4.08
C ILE A 78 17.31 2.53 5.29
N HIS A 79 16.61 2.79 6.41
CA HIS A 79 17.23 3.34 7.60
C HIS A 79 18.13 2.27 8.28
N PRO A 80 19.41 2.57 8.58
CA PRO A 80 20.36 1.55 9.09
C PRO A 80 19.97 0.97 10.47
N GLU A 81 19.18 1.71 11.24
CA GLU A 81 18.67 1.27 12.55
C GLU A 81 17.28 0.61 12.47
N VAL A 82 16.79 0.28 11.27
CA VAL A 82 15.53 -0.44 11.08
C VAL A 82 15.81 -1.86 10.61
N ALA A 83 15.13 -2.84 11.20
CA ALA A 83 15.04 -4.19 10.69
C ALA A 83 13.59 -4.56 10.41
N ALA A 84 13.21 -4.68 9.14
CA ALA A 84 11.85 -4.99 8.73
C ALA A 84 11.56 -6.50 8.61
N ALA A 85 10.43 -6.95 9.14
CA ALA A 85 9.92 -8.28 8.84
C ALA A 85 9.51 -8.39 7.35
N ALA A 86 10.02 -9.40 6.65
CA ALA A 86 9.87 -9.51 5.20
C ALA A 86 8.43 -9.77 4.73
N THR A 87 7.63 -10.45 5.55
CA THR A 87 6.27 -10.94 5.23
C THR A 87 5.21 -10.34 6.15
N GLU A 88 3.94 -10.42 5.73
CA GLU A 88 2.80 -10.08 6.60
C GLU A 88 2.60 -11.26 7.56
N VAL A 89 2.79 -11.03 8.86
CA VAL A 89 2.84 -12.12 9.86
C VAL A 89 1.45 -12.60 10.27
N HIS A 90 0.44 -11.73 10.18
CA HIS A 90 -0.94 -12.07 10.53
C HIS A 90 -1.09 -12.71 11.92
N PHE A 91 -0.36 -12.20 12.91
CA PHE A 91 -0.39 -12.76 14.26
C PHE A 91 -1.62 -12.30 15.04
N PHE A 92 -1.94 -11.00 14.99
CA PHE A 92 -3.00 -10.44 15.82
C PHE A 92 -4.40 -10.50 15.20
N ASP A 93 -4.53 -10.77 13.90
CA ASP A 93 -5.81 -10.87 13.19
C ASP A 93 -6.26 -12.30 12.86
N TRP A 94 -5.37 -13.30 12.86
CA TRP A 94 -5.73 -14.72 12.66
C TRP A 94 -5.60 -15.48 13.97
N ASP A 95 -6.69 -16.09 14.40
CA ASP A 95 -6.73 -16.81 15.68
C ASP A 95 -5.79 -18.02 15.66
N GLU A 96 -5.63 -18.67 14.50
CA GLU A 96 -4.73 -19.81 14.31
C GLU A 96 -3.25 -19.46 14.51
N ASN A 97 -2.86 -18.20 14.23
CA ASN A 97 -1.52 -17.73 14.51
C ASN A 97 -1.41 -17.21 15.95
N TYR A 98 -2.43 -16.50 16.44
CA TYR A 98 -2.40 -15.91 17.78
C TYR A 98 -2.24 -16.96 18.89
N VAL A 99 -2.90 -18.13 18.75
CA VAL A 99 -2.82 -19.23 19.72
C VAL A 99 -1.44 -19.87 19.82
N LYS A 100 -0.53 -19.61 18.87
CA LYS A 100 0.86 -20.09 18.91
C LYS A 100 1.74 -19.33 19.91
N GLY A 101 1.25 -18.21 20.44
CA GLY A 101 1.93 -17.43 21.48
C GLY A 101 2.97 -16.44 20.96
N LEU A 102 3.49 -15.62 21.88
CA LEU A 102 4.42 -14.53 21.55
C LEU A 102 5.80 -15.03 21.13
N GLU A 103 6.22 -16.21 21.60
CA GLU A 103 7.48 -16.82 21.19
C GLU A 103 7.47 -17.12 19.68
N TRP A 104 6.40 -17.77 19.18
CA TRP A 104 6.21 -17.99 17.75
C TRP A 104 6.21 -16.66 16.97
N TYR A 105 5.58 -15.61 17.50
CA TYR A 105 5.55 -14.30 16.86
C TYR A 105 6.95 -13.68 16.76
N GLN A 106 7.75 -13.77 17.83
CA GLN A 106 9.12 -13.28 17.88
C GLN A 106 10.01 -14.03 16.88
N GLU A 107 9.85 -15.34 16.72
CA GLU A 107 10.58 -16.14 15.71
C GLU A 107 10.32 -15.68 14.26
N GLN A 108 9.19 -15.01 13.99
CA GLN A 108 8.90 -14.46 12.65
C GLN A 108 9.62 -13.13 12.38
N MET A 109 10.23 -12.52 13.40
CA MET A 109 10.93 -11.25 13.26
C MET A 109 12.31 -11.46 12.63
N PRO A 110 12.91 -10.46 11.96
CA PRO A 110 14.29 -10.55 11.51
C PRO A 110 15.26 -10.57 12.69
N TYR A 111 16.43 -11.15 12.47
CA TYR A 111 17.58 -10.92 13.35
C TYR A 111 17.97 -9.44 13.28
N SER A 112 18.13 -8.81 14.45
CA SER A 112 18.51 -7.41 14.57
C SER A 112 19.48 -7.20 15.73
N TYR A 113 20.27 -6.13 15.66
CA TYR A 113 21.13 -5.72 16.75
C TYR A 113 20.34 -4.95 17.83
N PRO A 114 20.83 -4.92 19.09
CA PRO A 114 20.11 -4.24 20.18
C PRO A 114 19.81 -2.75 19.98
N HIS A 115 20.56 -2.06 19.11
CA HIS A 115 20.37 -0.65 18.80
C HIS A 115 19.36 -0.39 17.67
N GLN A 116 18.94 -1.45 16.96
CA GLN A 116 17.97 -1.34 15.87
C GLN A 116 16.54 -1.52 16.40
N ILE A 117 15.59 -0.93 15.69
CA ILE A 117 14.18 -1.19 15.91
C ILE A 117 13.67 -2.23 14.92
N THR A 118 12.90 -3.19 15.43
CA THR A 118 12.19 -4.16 14.60
C THR A 118 10.82 -3.61 14.19
N VAL A 119 10.49 -3.69 12.90
CA VAL A 119 9.21 -3.23 12.35
C VAL A 119 8.48 -4.36 11.61
N GLU A 120 7.23 -4.61 11.98
CA GLU A 120 6.36 -5.56 11.27
C GLU A 120 5.22 -4.83 10.56
N LYS A 121 4.65 -5.45 9.52
CA LYS A 121 3.60 -4.85 8.71
C LYS A 121 2.54 -5.88 8.32
N THR A 122 1.37 -5.78 8.93
CA THR A 122 0.18 -6.56 8.52
C THR A 122 -0.99 -5.61 8.33
N PRO A 123 -1.44 -5.34 7.08
CA PRO A 123 -2.45 -4.34 6.81
C PRO A 123 -3.85 -4.70 7.30
N GLY A 124 -4.07 -5.98 7.64
CA GLY A 124 -5.31 -6.51 8.18
C GLY A 124 -5.60 -6.04 9.60
N TYR A 125 -4.56 -5.73 10.38
CA TYR A 125 -4.70 -5.34 11.79
C TYR A 125 -5.63 -4.14 11.96
N PHE A 126 -5.47 -3.09 11.13
CA PHE A 126 -6.26 -1.87 11.29
C PHE A 126 -7.77 -2.12 11.29
N THR A 127 -8.22 -3.06 10.44
CA THR A 127 -9.64 -3.40 10.27
C THR A 127 -10.07 -4.64 11.05
N SER A 128 -9.19 -5.19 11.89
CA SER A 128 -9.50 -6.31 12.78
C SER A 128 -10.06 -5.77 14.10
N PRO A 129 -11.24 -6.23 14.54
CA PRO A 129 -11.77 -5.85 15.85
C PRO A 129 -10.87 -6.29 17.03
N ALA A 130 -10.19 -7.44 16.90
CA ALA A 130 -9.41 -8.05 17.98
C ALA A 130 -7.97 -7.52 18.10
N ALA A 131 -7.38 -7.06 16.98
CA ALA A 131 -5.96 -6.72 16.95
C ALA A 131 -5.55 -5.63 17.96
N PRO A 132 -6.30 -4.53 18.20
CA PRO A 132 -5.88 -3.49 19.14
C PRO A 132 -5.70 -4.02 20.57
N ALA A 133 -6.65 -4.82 21.06
CA ALA A 133 -6.59 -5.40 22.40
C ALA A 133 -5.40 -6.34 22.56
N ARG A 134 -5.15 -7.19 21.55
CA ARG A 134 -4.05 -8.15 21.56
C ARG A 134 -2.68 -7.48 21.48
N ILE A 135 -2.53 -6.45 20.65
CA ILE A 135 -1.29 -5.67 20.55
C ILE A 135 -1.05 -4.91 21.86
N ARG A 136 -2.10 -4.35 22.47
CA ARG A 136 -2.01 -3.66 23.77
C ARG A 136 -1.56 -4.60 24.89
N ALA A 137 -2.01 -5.85 24.86
CA ALA A 137 -1.61 -6.88 25.83
C ALA A 137 -0.14 -7.28 25.67
N MET A 138 0.40 -7.29 24.44
CA MET A 138 1.82 -7.55 24.20
C MET A 138 2.69 -6.37 24.66
N ASN A 139 2.38 -5.16 24.20
CA ASN A 139 3.16 -3.97 24.55
C ASN A 139 2.26 -2.73 24.59
N PRO A 140 1.94 -2.22 25.79
CA PRO A 140 1.10 -1.04 25.93
C PRO A 140 1.74 0.24 25.37
N SER A 141 3.06 0.32 25.34
CA SER A 141 3.81 1.52 24.95
C SER A 141 4.26 1.50 23.48
N ILE A 142 3.85 0.49 22.70
CA ILE A 142 4.27 0.35 21.31
C ILE A 142 3.86 1.55 20.44
N LYS A 143 4.69 1.88 19.46
CA LYS A 143 4.38 2.89 18.44
C LYS A 143 3.73 2.23 17.23
N LEU A 144 2.70 2.86 16.68
CA LEU A 144 1.92 2.31 15.58
C LEU A 144 1.97 3.25 14.38
N LEU A 145 2.19 2.69 13.20
CA LEU A 145 2.16 3.41 11.93
C LEU A 145 0.89 3.04 11.17
N LEU A 146 0.11 4.04 10.78
CA LEU A 146 -1.10 3.89 9.99
C LEU A 146 -0.97 4.72 8.71
N ILE A 147 -0.85 4.07 7.55
CA ILE A 147 -0.84 4.77 6.26
C ILE A 147 -2.22 4.75 5.62
N LEU A 148 -2.75 5.92 5.30
CA LEU A 148 -4.06 6.11 4.69
C LEU A 148 -3.96 6.85 3.35
N ARG A 149 -4.89 6.53 2.45
CA ARG A 149 -5.09 7.22 1.17
C ARG A 149 -6.54 7.65 1.05
N ASP A 150 -6.85 8.45 0.03
CA ASP A 150 -8.25 8.72 -0.33
C ASP A 150 -9.09 7.43 -0.28
N PRO A 151 -10.16 7.40 0.52
CA PRO A 151 -10.89 6.17 0.79
C PRO A 151 -11.61 5.63 -0.45
N THR A 152 -11.93 6.48 -1.43
CA THR A 152 -12.51 6.09 -2.72
C THR A 152 -11.44 5.42 -3.57
N GLU A 153 -10.25 6.02 -3.69
CA GLU A 153 -9.12 5.41 -4.40
C GLU A 153 -8.70 4.08 -3.78
N ARG A 154 -8.72 3.99 -2.45
CA ARG A 154 -8.42 2.76 -1.71
C ARG A 154 -9.44 1.65 -2.03
N VAL A 155 -10.73 1.97 -2.16
CA VAL A 155 -11.77 1.01 -2.60
C VAL A 155 -11.43 0.45 -3.98
N VAL A 156 -11.13 1.34 -4.93
CA VAL A 156 -10.80 0.93 -6.31
C VAL A 156 -9.54 0.07 -6.32
N SER A 157 -8.50 0.46 -5.57
CA SER A 157 -7.26 -0.30 -5.47
C SER A 157 -7.45 -1.69 -4.85
N ASP A 158 -8.33 -1.82 -3.85
CA ASP A 158 -8.67 -3.11 -3.23
C ASP A 158 -9.40 -4.03 -4.21
N TYR A 159 -10.38 -3.50 -4.94
CA TYR A 159 -11.01 -4.21 -6.04
C TYR A 159 -9.99 -4.67 -7.08
N THR A 160 -9.11 -3.77 -7.54
CA THR A 160 -8.09 -4.06 -8.57
C THR A 160 -7.17 -5.20 -8.13
N GLN A 161 -6.73 -5.21 -6.87
CA GLN A 161 -5.94 -6.32 -6.34
C GLN A 161 -6.68 -7.65 -6.46
N VAL A 162 -7.94 -7.70 -6.01
CA VAL A 162 -8.75 -8.93 -6.05
C VAL A 162 -9.04 -9.36 -7.49
N TYR A 163 -9.27 -8.41 -8.39
CA TYR A 163 -9.49 -8.64 -9.82
C TYR A 163 -8.29 -9.36 -10.45
N PHE A 164 -7.09 -8.80 -10.34
CA PHE A 164 -5.90 -9.41 -10.92
C PHE A 164 -5.53 -10.75 -10.26
N ASN A 165 -5.67 -10.87 -8.93
CA ASN A 165 -5.46 -12.17 -8.27
C ASN A 165 -6.43 -13.23 -8.81
N ARG A 166 -7.68 -12.88 -9.13
CA ARG A 166 -8.63 -13.81 -9.75
C ARG A 166 -8.24 -14.19 -11.17
N LEU A 167 -7.75 -13.24 -11.97
CA LEU A 167 -7.22 -13.51 -13.31
C LEU A 167 -6.05 -14.50 -13.28
N GLU A 168 -5.06 -14.24 -12.43
CA GLU A 168 -3.88 -15.10 -12.24
C GLU A 168 -4.29 -16.53 -11.83
N ASN A 169 -5.33 -16.65 -11.01
CA ASN A 169 -5.86 -17.93 -10.54
C ASN A 169 -6.95 -18.54 -11.46
N ARG A 170 -7.14 -18.00 -12.69
CA ARG A 170 -8.16 -18.47 -13.66
C ARG A 170 -9.58 -18.55 -13.08
N LYS A 171 -9.94 -17.62 -12.20
CA LYS A 171 -11.28 -17.51 -11.56
C LYS A 171 -12.12 -16.44 -12.27
N PRO A 172 -13.46 -16.59 -12.28
CA PRO A 172 -14.34 -15.55 -12.81
C PRO A 172 -14.13 -14.20 -12.12
N VAL A 173 -14.11 -13.13 -12.94
CA VAL A 173 -14.04 -11.73 -12.52
C VAL A 173 -15.34 -11.02 -12.85
N GLN A 174 -15.63 -9.95 -12.10
CA GLN A 174 -16.81 -9.11 -12.31
C GLN A 174 -16.35 -7.66 -12.36
N ALA A 175 -17.00 -6.83 -13.17
CA ALA A 175 -16.76 -5.39 -13.19
C ALA A 175 -16.99 -4.75 -11.82
N ILE A 176 -16.27 -3.66 -11.55
CA ILE A 176 -16.32 -2.97 -10.26
C ILE A 176 -17.72 -2.45 -9.93
N GLU A 177 -18.49 -2.04 -10.93
CA GLU A 177 -19.88 -1.58 -10.77
C GLU A 177 -20.77 -2.67 -10.16
N ARG A 178 -20.58 -3.95 -10.51
CA ARG A 178 -21.35 -5.05 -9.92
C ARG A 178 -21.00 -5.29 -8.46
N MET A 179 -19.79 -4.91 -8.04
CA MET A 179 -19.37 -4.98 -6.65
C MET A 179 -19.88 -3.78 -5.84
N LEU A 180 -19.85 -2.59 -6.44
CA LEU A 180 -20.22 -1.33 -5.82
C LEU A 180 -21.72 -1.06 -5.82
N VAL A 181 -22.49 -1.63 -6.74
CA VAL A 181 -23.94 -1.39 -6.86
C VAL A 181 -24.69 -2.70 -6.73
N LYS A 182 -25.70 -2.72 -5.86
CA LYS A 182 -26.62 -3.84 -5.68
C LYS A 182 -28.05 -3.31 -5.61
N ASN A 183 -28.96 -3.89 -6.40
CA ASN A 183 -30.37 -3.47 -6.47
C ASN A 183 -30.54 -1.96 -6.75
N GLY A 184 -29.72 -1.40 -7.64
CA GLY A 184 -29.78 0.02 -8.03
C GLY A 184 -29.18 1.01 -7.02
N ALA A 185 -28.65 0.55 -5.88
CA ALA A 185 -28.07 1.38 -4.84
C ALA A 185 -26.62 0.99 -4.51
N LEU A 186 -25.88 1.90 -3.86
CA LEU A 186 -24.53 1.64 -3.38
C LEU A 186 -24.54 0.45 -2.39
N ASN A 187 -23.74 -0.57 -2.69
CA ASN A 187 -23.55 -1.74 -1.86
C ASN A 187 -22.60 -1.44 -0.70
N THR A 188 -23.11 -0.74 0.32
CA THR A 188 -22.32 -0.34 1.50
C THR A 188 -21.68 -1.54 2.23
N ARG A 189 -22.23 -2.74 2.10
CA ARG A 189 -21.71 -3.99 2.68
C ARG A 189 -20.49 -4.55 1.94
N TYR A 190 -20.11 -3.99 0.80
CA TYR A 190 -18.91 -4.44 0.11
C TYR A 190 -17.67 -4.24 1.00
N LYS A 191 -16.89 -5.31 1.22
CA LYS A 191 -15.75 -5.31 2.15
C LYS A 191 -14.74 -4.19 1.87
N ALA A 192 -14.54 -3.80 0.60
CA ALA A 192 -13.66 -2.67 0.32
C ALA A 192 -14.25 -1.35 0.86
N ILE A 193 -15.54 -1.09 0.71
CA ILE A 193 -16.15 0.11 1.30
C ILE A 193 -16.02 0.09 2.82
N GLN A 194 -16.31 -1.06 3.46
CA GLN A 194 -16.20 -1.21 4.92
C GLN A 194 -14.77 -0.95 5.45
N ARG A 195 -13.73 -1.38 4.74
CA ARG A 195 -12.33 -1.09 5.12
C ARG A 195 -11.94 0.39 4.92
N SER A 196 -12.70 1.15 4.14
CA SER A 196 -12.49 2.59 3.93
C SER A 196 -13.20 3.46 4.96
N LEU A 197 -13.96 2.89 5.90
CA LEU A 197 -14.59 3.62 7.01
C LEU A 197 -13.56 3.87 8.12
N TYR A 198 -12.57 4.73 7.86
CA TYR A 198 -11.42 4.90 8.75
C TYR A 198 -11.80 5.38 10.15
N ASP A 199 -12.85 6.20 10.29
CA ASP A 199 -13.38 6.64 11.59
C ASP A 199 -13.87 5.47 12.45
N VAL A 200 -14.52 4.48 11.85
CA VAL A 200 -15.02 3.30 12.56
C VAL A 200 -13.87 2.48 13.13
N HIS A 201 -12.88 2.18 12.29
CA HIS A 201 -11.71 1.39 12.70
C HIS A 201 -10.86 2.17 13.71
N MET A 202 -10.60 3.46 13.46
CA MET A 202 -9.80 4.29 14.35
C MET A 202 -10.43 4.44 15.74
N ARG A 203 -11.76 4.51 15.87
CA ARG A 203 -12.45 4.48 17.17
C ARG A 203 -12.15 3.20 17.96
N ASN A 204 -11.94 2.06 17.29
CA ASN A 204 -11.54 0.82 17.97
C ASN A 204 -10.11 0.95 18.51
N TRP A 205 -9.16 1.42 17.70
CA TRP A 205 -7.77 1.60 18.13
C TRP A 205 -7.63 2.58 19.30
N LEU A 206 -8.40 3.68 19.27
CA LEU A 206 -8.36 4.71 20.31
C LEU A 206 -8.94 4.28 21.67
N GLN A 207 -9.62 3.13 21.75
CA GLN A 207 -10.00 2.53 23.04
C GLN A 207 -8.79 1.95 23.79
N TYR A 208 -7.73 1.60 23.07
CA TYR A 208 -6.56 0.89 23.62
C TYR A 208 -5.28 1.74 23.58
N PHE A 209 -5.14 2.59 22.56
CA PHE A 209 -3.94 3.41 22.37
C PHE A 209 -4.31 4.90 22.29
N PRO A 210 -3.61 5.77 23.04
CA PRO A 210 -3.77 7.20 22.84
C PRO A 210 -3.30 7.60 21.44
N LEU A 211 -3.92 8.62 20.84
CA LEU A 211 -3.61 9.07 19.49
C LEU A 211 -2.11 9.37 19.28
N ARG A 212 -1.41 9.86 20.31
CA ARG A 212 0.04 10.12 20.26
C ARG A 212 0.91 8.88 19.99
N GLN A 213 0.39 7.66 20.19
CA GLN A 213 1.07 6.40 19.87
C GLN A 213 0.76 5.91 18.44
N ILE A 214 -0.07 6.64 17.67
CA ILE A 214 -0.45 6.27 16.30
C ILE A 214 -0.06 7.40 15.36
N HIS A 215 0.99 7.19 14.57
CA HIS A 215 1.37 8.12 13.52
C HIS A 215 0.65 7.80 12.23
N ILE A 216 -0.06 8.80 11.69
CA ILE A 216 -0.84 8.65 10.46
C ILE A 216 -0.04 9.21 9.28
N VAL A 217 0.45 8.30 8.44
CA VAL A 217 1.16 8.62 7.19
C VAL A 217 0.14 8.97 6.11
N ASP A 218 0.34 10.09 5.44
CA ASP A 218 -0.41 10.46 4.25
C ASP A 218 0.13 9.68 3.04
N GLY A 219 -0.57 8.61 2.69
CA GLY A 219 -0.19 7.76 1.57
C GLY A 219 -0.34 8.43 0.21
N ASP A 220 -1.19 9.46 0.07
CA ASP A 220 -1.30 10.21 -1.18
C ASP A 220 -0.08 11.12 -1.35
N THR A 221 0.41 11.70 -0.24
CA THR A 221 1.68 12.43 -0.22
C THR A 221 2.87 11.49 -0.39
N LEU A 222 2.92 10.33 0.26
CA LEU A 222 4.00 9.34 0.10
C LEU A 222 4.19 8.90 -1.37
N ILE A 223 3.10 8.82 -2.15
CA ILE A 223 3.15 8.52 -3.58
C ILE A 223 3.79 9.65 -4.40
N ARG A 224 3.53 10.91 -4.04
CA ARG A 224 3.97 12.09 -4.81
C ARG A 224 5.33 12.63 -4.37
N ASP A 225 5.63 12.54 -3.09
CA ASP A 225 6.83 13.07 -2.44
C ASP A 225 7.11 12.27 -1.15
N PRO A 226 7.89 11.17 -1.24
CA PRO A 226 8.04 10.23 -0.13
C PRO A 226 8.86 10.78 1.05
N LEU A 227 9.87 11.62 0.78
CA LEU A 227 10.86 12.01 1.78
C LEU A 227 10.24 12.77 2.98
N PRO A 228 9.37 13.78 2.82
CA PRO A 228 8.81 14.49 3.97
C PRO A 228 7.94 13.62 4.87
N GLU A 229 7.23 12.64 4.31
CA GLU A 229 6.46 11.67 5.10
C GLU A 229 7.39 10.74 5.89
N LEU A 230 8.47 10.24 5.27
CA LEU A 230 9.44 9.38 5.96
C LEU A 230 10.20 10.11 7.07
N GLN A 231 10.55 11.38 6.88
CA GLN A 231 11.17 12.20 7.95
C GLN A 231 10.23 12.41 9.14
N ARG A 232 8.91 12.45 8.92
CA ARG A 232 7.91 12.45 10.01
C ARG A 232 7.88 11.10 10.73
N VAL A 233 8.01 10.00 9.98
CA VAL A 233 8.11 8.65 10.54
C VAL A 233 9.39 8.47 11.37
N GLU A 234 10.56 8.90 10.88
CA GLU A 234 11.83 8.86 11.62
C GLU A 234 11.68 9.57 12.97
N ARG A 235 11.20 10.83 12.95
CA ARG A 235 10.95 11.59 14.19
C ARG A 235 9.97 10.91 15.11
N PHE A 236 8.88 10.34 14.58
CA PHE A 236 7.90 9.64 15.40
C PHE A 236 8.48 8.40 16.06
N LEU A 237 9.39 7.69 15.40
CA LEU A 237 10.05 6.49 15.91
C LEU A 237 11.29 6.78 16.77
N ASP A 238 11.63 8.06 16.98
CA ASP A 238 12.86 8.51 17.65
C ASP A 238 14.15 8.05 16.92
N LEU A 239 14.09 7.92 15.60
CA LEU A 239 15.24 7.60 14.76
C LEU A 239 15.99 8.88 14.33
N PRO A 240 17.33 8.83 14.19
CA PRO A 240 18.09 9.91 13.59
C PRO A 240 17.67 10.11 12.11
N PRO A 241 17.75 11.33 11.55
CA PRO A 241 17.36 11.57 10.16
C PRO A 241 18.42 11.02 9.21
N ARG A 242 18.24 9.78 8.74
CA ARG A 242 19.19 9.09 7.84
C ARG A 242 18.64 8.90 6.44
N ILE A 243 17.32 8.90 6.26
CA ILE A 243 16.68 8.82 4.95
C ILE A 243 16.84 10.17 4.23
N GLN A 244 17.33 10.13 2.99
CA GLN A 244 17.67 11.30 2.18
C GLN A 244 16.95 11.29 0.84
N ALA A 245 16.93 12.44 0.17
CA ALA A 245 16.36 12.57 -1.18
C ALA A 245 17.05 11.65 -2.20
N SER A 246 18.36 11.43 -2.05
CA SER A 246 19.17 10.55 -2.91
C SER A 246 18.73 9.08 -2.87
N ASN A 247 18.00 8.67 -1.84
CA ASN A 247 17.42 7.33 -1.74
C ASN A 247 16.21 7.12 -2.64
N PHE A 248 15.68 8.16 -3.28
CA PHE A 248 14.49 8.08 -4.12
C PHE A 248 14.75 8.60 -5.52
N TYR A 249 14.17 7.93 -6.51
CA TYR A 249 14.12 8.40 -7.89
C TYR A 249 12.77 8.05 -8.50
N PHE A 250 12.23 8.94 -9.33
CA PHE A 250 10.95 8.68 -10.00
C PHE A 250 11.19 7.85 -11.26
N ASN A 251 10.59 6.66 -11.33
CA ASN A 251 10.68 5.81 -12.51
C ASN A 251 9.46 6.05 -13.41
N GLN A 252 9.68 6.62 -14.60
CA GLN A 252 8.62 6.98 -15.54
C GLN A 252 7.82 5.78 -16.04
N THR A 253 8.49 4.65 -16.32
CA THR A 253 7.85 3.41 -16.77
C THR A 253 6.97 2.81 -15.68
N LYS A 254 7.44 2.85 -14.43
CA LYS A 254 6.68 2.37 -13.27
C LYS A 254 5.55 3.34 -12.90
N GLY A 255 5.75 4.64 -13.10
CA GLY A 255 4.84 5.71 -12.67
C GLY A 255 4.89 6.00 -11.16
N PHE A 256 5.94 5.55 -10.46
CA PHE A 256 6.10 5.69 -9.02
C PHE A 256 7.56 5.93 -8.65
N TYR A 257 7.80 6.44 -7.44
CA TYR A 257 9.14 6.47 -6.84
C TYR A 257 9.65 5.04 -6.58
N CYS A 258 10.92 4.85 -6.90
CA CYS A 258 11.71 3.67 -6.62
C CYS A 258 12.85 4.02 -5.65
N ILE A 259 13.49 2.99 -5.10
CA ILE A 259 14.43 3.09 -3.99
C ILE A 259 15.86 2.90 -4.51
N ARG A 260 16.77 3.73 -4.00
CA ARG A 260 18.22 3.57 -4.10
C ARG A 260 18.81 3.36 -2.71
N SER A 261 19.43 2.21 -2.49
CA SER A 261 20.11 1.86 -1.23
C SER A 261 21.34 1.01 -1.52
N ASP A 262 22.45 1.27 -0.84
CA ASP A 262 23.65 0.44 -0.88
C ASP A 262 24.16 0.15 -2.31
N GLY A 263 24.13 1.16 -3.18
CA GLY A 263 24.54 1.06 -4.59
C GLY A 263 23.56 0.32 -5.50
N HIS A 264 22.42 -0.14 -4.98
CA HIS A 264 21.40 -0.87 -5.72
C HIS A 264 20.15 -0.01 -5.94
N GLU A 265 19.57 -0.13 -7.13
CA GLU A 265 18.29 0.49 -7.48
C GLU A 265 17.21 -0.57 -7.61
N ARG A 266 16.06 -0.34 -6.98
CA ARG A 266 14.94 -1.27 -7.00
C ARG A 266 13.60 -0.56 -6.97
N CYS A 267 12.67 -1.04 -7.78
CA CYS A 267 11.27 -0.64 -7.70
C CYS A 267 10.46 -1.68 -6.92
N LEU A 268 9.29 -1.26 -6.42
CA LEU A 268 8.34 -2.22 -5.81
C LEU A 268 7.84 -3.23 -6.85
N HIS A 269 7.59 -4.46 -6.38
CA HIS A 269 7.06 -5.58 -7.16
C HIS A 269 5.87 -5.18 -8.06
N GLU A 270 5.69 -5.89 -9.18
CA GLU A 270 4.67 -5.62 -10.21
C GLU A 270 3.23 -5.56 -9.67
N SER A 271 2.96 -6.28 -8.58
CA SER A 271 1.67 -6.21 -7.89
C SER A 271 1.38 -4.87 -7.20
N LYS A 272 2.37 -3.96 -7.14
CA LYS A 272 2.25 -2.59 -6.61
C LYS A 272 2.21 -1.59 -7.76
N GLY A 273 1.23 -0.68 -7.71
CA GLY A 273 1.01 0.32 -8.76
C GLY A 273 0.17 -0.16 -9.95
N ARG A 274 -0.67 -1.19 -9.79
CA ARG A 274 -1.53 -1.71 -10.86
C ARG A 274 -2.51 -0.64 -11.38
N PRO A 275 -2.75 -0.56 -12.69
CA PRO A 275 -3.70 0.38 -13.26
C PRO A 275 -5.11 0.12 -12.71
N HIS A 276 -5.80 1.19 -12.36
CA HIS A 276 -7.17 1.11 -11.86
C HIS A 276 -8.17 1.06 -13.03
N PRO A 277 -9.25 0.27 -12.92
CA PRO A 277 -10.29 0.27 -13.94
C PRO A 277 -11.00 1.62 -13.98
N PRO A 278 -11.56 2.03 -15.13
CA PRO A 278 -12.51 3.12 -15.16
C PRO A 278 -13.72 2.75 -14.29
N VAL A 279 -14.27 3.73 -13.58
CA VAL A 279 -15.48 3.57 -12.77
C VAL A 279 -16.52 4.55 -13.29
N ASN A 280 -17.76 4.08 -13.47
CA ASN A 280 -18.87 4.96 -13.85
C ASN A 280 -18.94 6.20 -12.93
N GLY A 281 -19.01 7.40 -13.52
CA GLY A 281 -18.94 8.67 -12.78
C GLY A 281 -20.09 8.87 -11.78
N THR A 282 -21.28 8.33 -12.04
CA THR A 282 -22.41 8.37 -11.09
C THR A 282 -22.13 7.49 -9.88
N VAL A 283 -21.65 6.27 -10.10
CA VAL A 283 -21.27 5.34 -9.02
C VAL A 283 -20.14 5.93 -8.17
N LEU A 284 -19.14 6.54 -8.82
CA LEU A 284 -18.02 7.18 -8.13
C LEU A 284 -18.49 8.37 -7.26
N ARG A 285 -19.41 9.21 -7.76
CA ARG A 285 -20.02 10.30 -6.97
C ARG A 285 -20.82 9.78 -5.78
N GLN A 286 -21.58 8.69 -5.95
CA GLN A 286 -22.30 8.06 -4.85
C GLN A 286 -21.34 7.54 -3.77
N LEU A 287 -20.27 6.87 -4.17
CA LEU A 287 -19.25 6.37 -3.24
C LEU A 287 -18.56 7.51 -2.47
N ARG A 288 -18.14 8.58 -3.15
CA ARG A 288 -17.57 9.79 -2.51
C ARG A 288 -18.56 10.43 -1.55
N SER A 289 -19.82 10.60 -1.97
CA SER A 289 -20.87 11.18 -1.13
C SER A 289 -21.10 10.35 0.14
N TYR A 290 -21.08 9.03 0.04
CA TYR A 290 -21.21 8.12 1.17
C TYR A 290 -20.01 8.25 2.14
N LEU A 291 -18.78 8.27 1.61
CA LEU A 291 -17.56 8.36 2.42
C LEU A 291 -17.30 9.74 3.02
N ARG A 292 -17.90 10.80 2.47
CA ARG A 292 -17.67 12.19 2.92
C ARG A 292 -17.97 12.40 4.41
N GLN A 293 -19.07 11.83 4.91
CA GLN A 293 -19.40 11.97 6.34
C GLN A 293 -18.39 11.23 7.22
N HIS A 294 -17.96 10.03 6.81
CA HIS A 294 -16.91 9.26 7.47
C HIS A 294 -15.57 9.99 7.48
N ASN A 295 -15.21 10.69 6.39
CA ASN A 295 -14.01 11.53 6.33
C ASN A 295 -14.06 12.65 7.37
N ARG A 296 -15.20 13.36 7.47
CA ARG A 296 -15.39 14.44 8.46
C ARG A 296 -15.33 13.91 9.90
N ASP A 297 -15.92 12.75 10.15
CA ASP A 297 -15.86 12.06 11.44
C ASP A 297 -14.42 11.70 11.79
N PHE A 298 -13.68 11.13 10.83
CA PHE A 298 -12.27 10.76 11.01
C PHE A 298 -11.41 11.99 11.30
N TYR A 299 -11.57 13.08 10.54
CA TYR A 299 -10.78 14.31 10.75
C TYR A 299 -11.01 14.91 12.14
N ARG A 300 -12.26 14.93 12.62
CA ARG A 300 -12.58 15.35 13.99
C ARG A 300 -11.92 14.44 15.02
N LEU A 301 -11.93 13.12 14.79
CA LEU A 301 -11.36 12.14 15.70
C LEU A 301 -9.84 12.30 15.88
N ILE A 302 -9.12 12.66 14.81
CA ILE A 302 -7.65 12.74 14.83
C ILE A 302 -7.11 14.18 14.89
N GLY A 303 -7.98 15.20 14.86
CA GLY A 303 -7.58 16.61 14.86
C GLY A 303 -6.76 17.05 13.64
N ARG A 304 -6.89 16.36 12.50
CA ARG A 304 -6.14 16.60 11.26
C ARG A 304 -7.02 16.30 10.04
N THR A 305 -6.89 17.12 8.99
CA THR A 305 -7.57 16.92 7.71
C THR A 305 -6.63 16.35 6.65
N PHE A 306 -7.22 15.67 5.66
CA PHE A 306 -6.55 15.24 4.43
C PHE A 306 -7.33 15.82 3.23
N ASN A 307 -6.66 16.01 2.10
CA ASN A 307 -7.29 16.53 0.88
C ASN A 307 -7.94 15.39 0.06
N TRP A 308 -8.94 14.73 0.65
CA TRP A 308 -9.70 13.64 0.02
C TRP A 308 -11.00 14.16 -0.61
N HIS A 309 -11.54 13.39 -1.56
CA HIS A 309 -12.78 13.71 -2.28
C HIS A 309 -14.07 13.47 -1.48
#